data_AF-A0A0G0U095-F1
#
_entry.id   AF-A0A0G0U095-F1
#
_cell.length_a   1.000
_cell.length_b   1.000
_cell.length_c   1.000
_cell.angle_alpha   90.00
_cell.angle_beta   90.00
_cell.angle_gamma   90.00
#
_symmetry.space_group_name_H-M   'P 1'
#
loop_
_entity.id
_entity.type
_entity.pdbx_description
1 polymer ?
#
loop_
_entity_poly.entity_id
_entity_poly.type
_entity_poly.pdbx_seq_one_letter_code
_entity_poly.pdbx_strand_id
1 'polypeptide(L)'
;MNKALLEKLKKWQSERARRDNVEAYRVLPYSVLGEIARRQPQSAEELLEVKGIKEKKLARYGKEILALVAGELNDQGSTFPFFEQSSQNSSRSNLIEDKIYEVGEYLDFLNIKLLEAEAKIKGEVSSVENRGNYVFFGIKDKSGESLLNCFIWGNDYSVSGVELEEGMEVIIWGYPNVYRPSGRMSFQTKLIEVVGEGALKKAYDDLKRKLEAEGLFAPERKKKIPDFSHKIGLITSHQGAAIGDFTSNLGSYGFQIKFFDSRVEGKQAVFDLTKALKWFNKNIPSLDAIVLVRGGGSFESLQAFNTESLVREVANSKIPILAGIGHEKDISLAALAADKMVSTPTGAAVEITKSWDEAAGKVDEAERNLLGYLSEVFERFKQAKTKIHREAEKIGQAILYSREKISSFSKNVSSSFSRQVEGIKEKIKNAEKQINLNNPERQLKLGYSLVSLGGKIVRSVKRVRVGDEVDIKVSDGEMKSEIKDII
;
A
#
# COMPACT_ATOMS: atom_id res chain seq x y z
N MET A 1 50.58 26.31 7.14
CA MET A 1 49.80 25.25 6.46
C MET A 1 48.90 25.93 5.46
N ASN A 2 49.12 25.69 4.16
CA ASN A 2 48.33 26.33 3.12
C ASN A 2 46.95 25.65 3.03
N LYS A 3 45.93 26.29 3.62
CA LYS A 3 44.57 25.72 3.69
C LYS A 3 43.92 25.54 2.32
N ALA A 4 44.24 26.41 1.35
CA ALA A 4 43.70 26.32 -0.01
C ALA A 4 44.29 25.13 -0.78
N LEU A 5 45.60 24.90 -0.65
CA LEU A 5 46.27 23.74 -1.25
C LEU A 5 45.77 22.41 -0.65
N LEU A 6 45.51 22.38 0.66
CA LEU A 6 44.97 21.19 1.33
C LEU A 6 43.58 20.81 0.79
N GLU A 7 42.70 21.79 0.55
CA GLU A 7 41.38 21.53 -0.06
C GLU A 7 41.49 21.03 -1.51
N LYS A 8 42.41 21.59 -2.32
CA LYS A 8 42.69 21.08 -3.68
C LYS A 8 43.18 19.63 -3.66
N LEU A 9 44.08 19.30 -2.73
CA LEU A 9 44.61 17.94 -2.56
C LEU A 9 43.53 16.94 -2.12
N LYS A 10 42.57 17.35 -1.27
CA LYS A 10 41.42 16.50 -0.89
C LYS A 10 40.47 16.23 -2.04
N LYS A 11 40.17 17.25 -2.85
CA LYS A 11 39.34 17.09 -4.05
C LYS A 11 40.00 16.10 -5.02
N TRP A 12 41.27 16.33 -5.34
CA TRP A 12 42.04 15.43 -6.19
C TRP A 12 42.11 13.99 -5.63
N GLN A 13 42.36 13.83 -4.33
CA GLN A 13 42.37 12.52 -3.67
C GLN A 13 41.04 11.78 -3.85
N SER A 14 39.92 12.49 -3.69
CA SER A 14 38.57 11.91 -3.81
C SER A 14 38.23 11.54 -5.25
N GLU A 15 38.61 12.37 -6.22
CA GLU A 15 38.44 12.07 -7.65
C GLU A 15 39.31 10.90 -8.09
N ARG A 16 40.56 10.86 -7.62
CA ARG A 16 41.48 9.76 -7.93
C ARG A 16 41.06 8.46 -7.29
N ALA A 17 40.56 8.51 -6.05
CA ALA A 17 39.96 7.37 -5.35
C ALA A 17 38.77 6.79 -6.14
N ARG A 18 37.91 7.67 -6.69
CA ARG A 18 36.80 7.26 -7.55
C ARG A 18 37.27 6.63 -8.87
N ARG A 19 38.33 7.17 -9.49
CA ARG A 19 38.90 6.63 -10.74
C ARG A 19 39.59 5.28 -10.52
N ASP A 20 40.38 5.17 -9.46
CA ASP A 20 41.14 3.97 -9.13
C ASP A 20 40.26 2.92 -8.40
N ASN A 21 38.97 3.21 -8.15
CA ASN A 21 38.01 2.39 -7.40
C ASN A 21 38.56 1.89 -6.05
N VAL A 22 39.19 2.79 -5.30
CA VAL A 22 39.75 2.55 -3.96
C VAL A 22 39.32 3.65 -3.00
N GLU A 23 39.29 3.34 -1.70
CA GLU A 23 38.99 4.35 -0.67
C GLU A 23 40.03 5.49 -0.66
N ALA A 24 39.58 6.73 -0.42
CA ALA A 24 40.42 7.94 -0.50
C ALA A 24 41.70 7.87 0.35
N TYR A 25 41.62 7.30 1.55
CA TYR A 25 42.78 7.15 2.43
C TYR A 25 43.83 6.16 1.89
N ARG A 26 43.45 5.24 0.97
CA ARG A 26 44.40 4.31 0.33
C ARG A 26 45.26 5.01 -0.71
N VAL A 27 44.72 6.01 -1.41
CA VAL A 27 45.47 6.89 -2.33
C VAL A 27 46.56 7.60 -1.52
N LEU A 28 46.17 8.49 -0.59
CA LEU A 28 47.06 9.08 0.41
C LEU A 28 46.30 9.31 1.72
N PRO A 29 46.86 8.97 2.90
CA PRO A 29 46.23 9.32 4.18
C PRO A 29 46.14 10.83 4.39
N TYR A 30 45.13 11.27 5.15
CA TYR A 30 44.91 12.70 5.43
C TYR A 30 46.11 13.37 6.12
N SER A 31 46.82 12.64 6.97
CA SER A 31 48.05 13.10 7.61
C SER A 31 49.14 13.48 6.59
N VAL A 32 49.26 12.69 5.51
CA VAL A 32 50.24 12.90 4.45
C VAL A 32 49.84 14.10 3.60
N LEU A 33 48.55 14.27 3.26
CA LEU A 33 48.07 15.46 2.56
C LEU A 33 48.34 16.74 3.36
N GLY A 34 48.17 16.68 4.69
CA GLY A 34 48.50 17.78 5.60
C GLY A 34 49.99 18.12 5.61
N GLU A 35 50.87 17.13 5.55
CA GLU A 35 52.32 17.35 5.45
C GLU A 35 52.72 17.95 4.10
N ILE A 36 52.15 17.47 2.99
CA ILE A 36 52.39 18.04 1.65
C ILE A 36 51.94 19.51 1.61
N ALA A 37 50.75 19.82 2.13
CA ALA A 37 50.24 21.20 2.19
C ALA A 37 51.04 22.11 3.15
N ARG A 38 51.89 21.54 4.02
CA ARG A 38 52.78 22.28 4.93
C ARG A 38 54.16 22.52 4.33
N ARG A 39 54.76 21.49 3.70
CA ARG A 39 56.12 21.55 3.13
C ARG A 39 56.17 22.08 1.70
N GLN A 40 55.08 21.95 0.95
CA GLN A 40 54.97 22.37 -0.46
C GLN A 40 56.16 21.90 -1.33
N PRO A 41 56.43 20.58 -1.38
CA PRO A 41 57.57 20.04 -2.13
C PRO A 41 57.47 20.39 -3.62
N GLN A 42 58.57 20.87 -4.20
CA GLN A 42 58.67 21.28 -5.60
C GLN A 42 59.33 20.21 -6.49
N SER A 43 59.91 19.17 -5.90
CA SER A 43 60.58 18.08 -6.62
C SER A 43 60.14 16.70 -6.12
N ALA A 44 60.38 15.66 -6.93
CA ALA A 44 60.08 14.28 -6.55
C ALA A 44 60.92 13.80 -5.34
N GLU A 45 62.13 14.35 -5.18
CA GLU A 45 63.02 14.08 -4.05
C GLU A 45 62.46 14.67 -2.74
N GLU A 46 62.01 15.93 -2.76
CA GLU A 46 61.36 16.57 -1.60
C GLU A 46 60.04 15.88 -1.24
N LEU A 47 59.34 15.30 -2.22
CA LEU A 47 58.09 14.56 -1.99
C LEU A 47 58.33 13.19 -1.33
N LEU A 48 59.48 12.56 -1.56
CA LEU A 48 59.91 11.32 -0.89
C LEU A 48 60.25 11.55 0.59
N GLU A 49 60.70 12.74 0.97
CA GLU A 49 60.99 13.10 2.36
C GLU A 49 59.73 13.30 3.22
N VAL A 50 58.54 13.35 2.60
CA VAL A 50 57.26 13.44 3.30
C VAL A 50 56.90 12.10 3.92
N LYS A 51 56.63 12.09 5.23
CA LYS A 51 56.46 10.86 6.00
C LYS A 51 55.16 10.16 5.60
N GLY A 52 55.28 9.11 4.79
CA GLY A 52 54.15 8.32 4.29
C GLY A 52 54.08 8.21 2.76
N ILE A 53 54.96 8.91 2.04
CA ILE A 53 55.18 8.70 0.60
C ILE A 53 56.37 7.75 0.44
N LYS A 54 56.15 6.64 -0.25
CA LYS A 54 57.19 5.69 -0.66
C LYS A 54 57.27 5.68 -2.18
N GLU A 55 58.35 5.12 -2.73
CA GLU A 55 58.63 5.05 -4.18
C GLU A 55 57.41 4.60 -5.02
N LYS A 56 56.66 3.58 -4.58
CA LYS A 56 55.43 3.12 -5.27
C LYS A 56 54.34 4.19 -5.38
N LYS A 57 54.16 5.01 -4.34
CA LYS A 57 53.17 6.10 -4.35
C LYS A 57 53.68 7.32 -5.11
N LEU A 58 54.98 7.58 -5.05
CA LEU A 58 55.62 8.61 -5.86
C LEU A 58 55.48 8.30 -7.36
N ALA A 59 55.78 7.07 -7.77
CA ALA A 59 55.65 6.65 -9.16
C ALA A 59 54.21 6.78 -9.69
N ARG A 60 53.23 6.49 -8.84
CA ARG A 60 51.82 6.46 -9.23
C ARG A 60 51.13 7.84 -9.17
N TYR A 61 51.50 8.70 -8.23
CA TYR A 61 50.77 9.95 -7.95
C TYR A 61 51.66 11.20 -7.91
N GLY A 62 52.99 11.06 -7.94
CA GLY A 62 53.94 12.15 -7.71
C GLY A 62 53.81 13.30 -8.71
N LYS A 63 53.63 13.00 -10.01
CA LYS A 63 53.47 14.03 -11.06
C LYS A 63 52.22 14.89 -10.83
N GLU A 64 51.10 14.27 -10.49
CA GLU A 64 49.83 14.97 -10.25
C GLU A 64 49.90 15.82 -8.97
N ILE A 65 50.53 15.32 -7.92
CA ILE A 65 50.72 16.05 -6.67
C ILE A 65 51.63 17.26 -6.86
N LEU A 66 52.76 17.10 -7.57
CA LEU A 66 53.68 18.20 -7.86
C LEU A 66 53.02 19.28 -8.72
N ALA A 67 52.22 18.90 -9.72
CA ALA A 67 51.43 19.84 -10.52
C ALA A 67 50.41 20.63 -9.68
N LEU A 68 49.78 19.98 -8.70
CA LEU A 68 48.87 20.64 -7.75
C LEU A 68 49.60 21.61 -6.80
N VAL A 69 50.81 21.25 -6.37
CA VAL A 69 51.64 22.10 -5.49
C VAL A 69 52.21 23.30 -6.25
N ALA A 70 52.57 23.13 -7.52
CA ALA A 70 53.03 24.19 -8.42
C ALA A 70 51.91 25.15 -8.86
N GLY A 71 50.64 24.81 -8.62
CA GLY A 71 49.50 25.66 -8.91
C GLY A 71 48.99 25.61 -10.36
N GLU A 72 49.43 24.62 -11.14
CA GLU A 72 49.14 24.52 -12.59
C GLU A 72 47.76 23.90 -12.92
N LEU A 73 46.97 23.53 -11.91
CA LEU A 73 45.62 22.98 -12.08
C LEU A 73 44.56 23.95 -11.53
N ASN A 74 43.73 24.48 -12.43
CA ASN A 74 42.58 25.35 -12.13
C ASN A 74 41.28 24.55 -11.93
N ASP A 75 40.40 25.09 -11.07
CA ASP A 75 39.16 24.50 -10.47
C ASP A 75 38.04 24.11 -11.47
N GLN A 76 38.32 23.91 -12.75
CA GLN A 76 37.35 23.42 -13.73
C GLN A 76 37.89 22.17 -14.42
N GLY A 77 37.38 21.02 -13.98
CA GLY A 77 37.58 19.74 -14.65
C GLY A 77 37.30 19.89 -16.15
N SER A 78 38.37 19.88 -16.94
CA SER A 78 38.34 19.75 -18.39
C SER A 78 39.33 18.66 -18.78
N THR A 79 38.75 17.51 -19.13
CA THR A 79 39.16 16.56 -20.17
C THR A 79 40.61 16.62 -20.67
N PHE A 80 41.35 15.52 -20.50
CA PHE A 80 42.37 15.15 -21.49
C PHE A 80 41.72 14.31 -22.61
N PRO A 81 42.21 14.44 -23.86
CA PRO A 81 41.51 13.98 -25.05
C PRO A 81 41.62 12.49 -25.27
N PHE A 82 40.51 11.97 -25.76
CA PHE A 82 40.38 10.91 -26.74
C PHE A 82 41.53 10.94 -27.79
N PHE A 83 42.25 9.83 -27.95
CA PHE A 83 43.01 9.56 -29.18
C PHE A 83 42.25 8.49 -29.96
N GLU A 84 41.41 8.96 -30.88
CA GLU A 84 40.84 8.16 -31.94
C GLU A 84 41.91 7.89 -33.01
N GLN A 85 41.71 6.80 -33.74
CA GLN A 85 42.58 6.28 -34.79
C GLN A 85 42.98 7.35 -35.82
N SER A 86 44.27 7.41 -36.13
CA SER A 86 44.71 7.73 -37.48
C SER A 86 45.90 6.87 -37.85
N SER A 87 45.72 6.16 -38.94
CA SER A 87 46.71 5.47 -39.75
C SER A 87 48.01 6.26 -39.93
N GLN A 88 49.06 5.48 -40.16
CA GLN A 88 50.35 5.80 -40.78
C GLN A 88 51.51 6.15 -39.84
N ASN A 89 52.51 5.25 -39.91
CA ASN A 89 53.92 5.50 -39.70
C ASN A 89 54.32 6.16 -38.37
N SER A 90 54.45 5.35 -37.32
CA SER A 90 55.51 5.60 -36.35
C SER A 90 56.70 4.71 -36.68
N SER A 91 57.61 5.30 -37.44
CA SER A 91 59.03 5.01 -37.42
C SER A 91 59.47 4.47 -36.06
N ARG A 92 60.20 3.36 -36.09
CA ARG A 92 60.99 2.84 -34.97
C ARG A 92 61.76 3.99 -34.31
N SER A 93 61.33 4.41 -33.14
CA SER A 93 62.15 5.17 -32.20
C SER A 93 61.92 4.63 -30.80
N ASN A 94 62.30 3.36 -30.60
CA ASN A 94 62.69 2.90 -29.29
C ASN A 94 63.95 3.68 -28.90
N LEU A 95 63.80 4.68 -28.03
CA LEU A 95 64.84 4.97 -27.06
C LEU A 95 64.89 3.76 -26.13
N ILE A 96 65.67 2.75 -26.51
CA ILE A 96 66.05 1.68 -25.59
C ILE A 96 66.89 2.41 -24.54
N GLU A 97 66.34 2.63 -23.34
CA GLU A 97 67.16 2.99 -22.19
C GLU A 97 68.26 1.94 -22.11
N ASP A 98 69.53 2.38 -22.09
CA ASP A 98 70.72 1.52 -22.07
C ASP A 98 70.91 0.90 -20.66
N LYS A 99 69.79 0.50 -20.05
CA LYS A 99 69.70 -0.12 -18.73
C LYS A 99 69.87 -1.63 -18.89
N ILE A 100 70.95 -2.14 -18.33
CA ILE A 100 71.21 -3.58 -18.24
C ILE A 100 70.37 -4.13 -17.09
N TYR A 101 69.45 -5.05 -17.39
CA TYR A 101 68.63 -5.73 -16.40
C TYR A 101 69.28 -7.05 -15.98
N GLU A 102 69.21 -7.38 -14.69
CA GLU A 102 69.37 -8.78 -14.26
C GLU A 102 68.14 -9.60 -14.68
N VAL A 103 68.30 -10.91 -14.91
CA VAL A 103 67.25 -11.78 -15.46
C VAL A 103 65.94 -11.69 -14.68
N GLY A 104 66.01 -11.69 -13.34
CA GLY A 104 64.83 -11.55 -12.48
C GLY A 104 64.16 -10.17 -12.57
N GLU A 105 64.96 -9.10 -12.69
CA GLU A 105 64.48 -7.73 -12.83
C GLU A 105 63.77 -7.53 -14.17
N TYR A 106 64.31 -8.10 -15.26
CA TYR A 106 63.69 -8.05 -16.58
C TYR A 106 62.32 -8.76 -16.61
N LEU A 107 62.22 -9.94 -15.99
CA LEU A 107 60.96 -10.68 -15.91
C LEU A 107 59.91 -9.94 -15.06
N ASP A 108 60.33 -9.21 -14.03
CA ASP A 108 59.44 -8.36 -13.23
C ASP A 108 58.94 -7.15 -13.99
N PHE A 109 59.85 -6.47 -14.68
CA PHE A 109 59.51 -5.40 -15.59
C PHE A 109 58.52 -5.87 -16.67
N LEU A 110 58.77 -7.03 -17.28
CA LEU A 110 57.90 -7.61 -18.29
C LEU A 110 56.51 -7.95 -17.72
N ASN A 111 56.44 -8.60 -16.55
CA ASN A 111 55.17 -8.92 -15.91
C ASN A 111 54.36 -7.66 -15.53
N ILE A 112 55.03 -6.58 -15.08
CA ILE A 112 54.36 -5.30 -14.82
C ILE A 112 53.71 -4.75 -16.10
N LYS A 113 54.39 -4.86 -17.25
CA LYS A 113 53.84 -4.44 -18.53
C LYS A 113 52.75 -5.36 -19.06
N LEU A 114 52.90 -6.67 -18.87
CA LEU A 114 51.89 -7.66 -19.27
C LEU A 114 50.59 -7.54 -18.46
N LEU A 115 50.63 -7.03 -17.22
CA LEU A 115 49.43 -6.74 -16.44
C LEU A 115 48.52 -5.72 -17.13
N GLU A 116 49.06 -4.81 -17.94
CA GLU A 116 48.26 -3.84 -18.72
C GLU A 116 47.46 -4.54 -19.84
N ALA A 117 47.83 -5.76 -20.23
CA ALA A 117 47.16 -6.58 -21.23
C ALA A 117 46.10 -7.52 -20.62
N GLU A 118 45.44 -7.10 -19.53
CA GLU A 118 44.29 -7.81 -18.96
C GLU A 118 43.15 -7.89 -20.00
N ALA A 119 42.65 -9.08 -20.28
CA ALA A 119 41.71 -9.32 -21.38
C ALA A 119 40.69 -10.42 -21.06
N LYS A 120 39.56 -10.36 -21.78
CA LYS A 120 38.62 -11.48 -21.87
C LYS A 120 38.90 -12.25 -23.15
N ILE A 121 39.15 -13.55 -23.03
CA ILE A 121 39.52 -14.42 -24.14
C ILE A 121 38.48 -15.53 -24.25
N LYS A 122 37.95 -15.73 -25.45
CA LYS A 122 37.00 -16.80 -25.75
C LYS A 122 37.74 -17.94 -26.46
N GLY A 123 37.47 -19.17 -26.06
CA GLY A 123 38.06 -20.35 -26.71
C GLY A 123 37.44 -21.66 -26.24
N GLU A 124 37.80 -22.75 -26.89
CA GLU A 124 37.43 -24.12 -26.51
C GLU A 124 38.51 -24.74 -25.62
N VAL A 125 38.13 -25.39 -24.54
CA VAL A 125 39.05 -26.08 -23.64
C VAL A 125 39.65 -27.29 -24.36
N SER A 126 40.98 -27.34 -24.43
CA SER A 126 41.75 -28.38 -25.13
C SER A 126 42.36 -29.42 -24.19
N SER A 127 42.63 -29.04 -22.94
CA SER A 127 43.21 -29.89 -21.90
C SER A 127 42.90 -29.29 -20.54
N VAL A 128 42.72 -30.13 -19.52
CA VAL A 128 42.50 -29.72 -18.13
C VAL A 128 43.32 -30.62 -17.21
N GLU A 129 44.14 -30.01 -16.36
CA GLU A 129 44.93 -30.69 -15.33
C GLU A 129 44.68 -30.02 -13.96
N ASN A 130 43.88 -30.68 -13.11
CA ASN A 130 43.58 -30.20 -11.77
C ASN A 130 44.58 -30.76 -10.75
N ARG A 131 45.36 -29.86 -10.12
CA ARG A 131 46.36 -30.22 -9.10
C ARG A 131 45.93 -29.81 -7.68
N GLY A 132 44.63 -29.59 -7.47
CA GLY A 132 44.02 -29.21 -6.19
C GLY A 132 44.22 -27.73 -5.83
N ASN A 133 45.48 -27.28 -5.71
CA ASN A 133 45.80 -25.89 -5.35
C ASN A 133 45.74 -24.92 -6.55
N TYR A 134 45.85 -25.46 -7.76
CA TYR A 134 45.79 -24.72 -9.02
C TYR A 134 45.32 -25.66 -10.14
N VAL A 135 44.64 -25.09 -11.13
CA VAL A 135 44.16 -25.80 -12.32
C VAL A 135 44.87 -25.22 -13.53
N PHE A 136 45.56 -26.06 -14.30
CA PHE A 136 46.11 -25.71 -15.60
C PHE A 136 45.14 -26.17 -16.68
N PHE A 137 44.94 -25.34 -17.68
CA PHE A 137 44.09 -25.69 -18.82
C PHE A 137 44.52 -24.94 -20.06
N GLY A 138 44.37 -25.55 -21.23
CA GLY A 138 44.64 -24.89 -22.50
C GLY A 138 43.35 -24.47 -23.19
N ILE A 139 43.29 -23.27 -23.76
CA ILE A 139 42.18 -22.87 -24.65
C ILE A 139 42.67 -22.72 -26.08
N LYS A 140 41.84 -23.15 -27.04
CA LYS A 140 42.10 -23.03 -28.48
C LYS A 140 41.02 -22.21 -29.17
N ASP A 141 41.35 -21.57 -30.27
CA ASP A 141 40.36 -20.94 -31.14
C ASP A 141 39.62 -22.01 -31.98
N LYS A 142 38.41 -21.71 -32.47
CA LYS A 142 37.61 -22.61 -33.34
C LYS A 142 38.31 -22.93 -34.66
N SER A 143 39.23 -22.07 -35.10
CA SER A 143 40.10 -22.29 -36.26
C SER A 143 41.23 -23.29 -35.99
N GLY A 144 41.51 -23.62 -34.72
CA GLY A 144 42.45 -24.67 -34.30
C GLY A 144 43.94 -24.29 -34.31
N GLU A 145 44.32 -23.13 -34.84
CA GLU A 145 45.73 -22.76 -35.03
C GLU A 145 46.39 -22.14 -33.79
N SER A 146 45.61 -21.56 -32.88
CA SER A 146 46.11 -20.83 -31.71
C SER A 146 45.78 -21.55 -30.41
N LEU A 147 46.81 -21.87 -29.61
CA LEU A 147 46.69 -22.46 -28.28
C LEU A 147 47.24 -21.50 -27.22
N LEU A 148 46.45 -21.26 -26.17
CA LEU A 148 46.86 -20.46 -25.02
C LEU A 148 46.83 -21.29 -23.73
N ASN A 149 47.99 -21.44 -23.10
CA ASN A 149 48.12 -22.11 -21.81
C ASN A 149 47.69 -21.18 -20.69
N CYS A 150 46.74 -21.62 -19.87
CA CYS A 150 46.14 -20.86 -18.79
C CYS A 150 46.35 -21.55 -17.45
N PHE A 151 46.34 -20.76 -16.38
CA PHE A 151 46.31 -21.28 -15.02
C PHE A 151 45.37 -20.46 -14.14
N ILE A 152 44.68 -21.11 -13.21
CA ILE A 152 43.81 -20.47 -12.21
C ILE A 152 44.10 -21.03 -10.81
N TRP A 153 44.05 -20.18 -9.79
CA TRP A 153 44.20 -20.59 -8.39
C TRP A 153 42.94 -21.33 -7.90
N GLY A 154 43.09 -22.32 -7.02
CA GLY A 154 41.96 -23.13 -6.54
C GLY A 154 40.81 -22.32 -5.91
N ASN A 155 41.12 -21.21 -5.22
CA ASN A 155 40.10 -20.29 -4.68
C ASN A 155 39.30 -19.60 -5.79
N ASP A 156 40.00 -19.06 -6.80
CA ASP A 156 39.37 -18.36 -7.94
C ASP A 156 38.59 -19.34 -8.84
N TYR A 157 39.07 -20.58 -8.95
CA TYR A 157 38.38 -21.67 -9.63
C TYR A 157 37.07 -22.03 -8.92
N SER A 158 37.11 -22.19 -7.60
CA SER A 158 35.91 -22.48 -6.79
C SER A 158 34.87 -21.37 -6.87
N VAL A 159 35.31 -20.10 -6.92
CA VAL A 159 34.41 -18.94 -7.09
C VAL A 159 33.78 -18.91 -8.49
N SER A 160 34.47 -19.42 -9.50
CA SER A 160 33.93 -19.53 -10.86
C SER A 160 32.75 -20.51 -10.92
N GLY A 161 32.71 -21.51 -10.05
CA GLY A 161 31.59 -22.46 -9.94
C GLY A 161 31.41 -23.36 -11.17
N VAL A 162 32.48 -23.55 -11.93
CA VAL A 162 32.50 -24.31 -13.20
C VAL A 162 33.46 -25.48 -13.05
N GLU A 163 33.05 -26.66 -13.50
CA GLU A 163 33.92 -27.82 -13.66
C GLU A 163 34.34 -27.91 -15.13
N LEU A 164 35.62 -27.63 -15.41
CA LEU A 164 36.14 -27.62 -16.78
C LEU A 164 36.25 -29.06 -17.34
N GLU A 165 35.62 -29.29 -18.48
CA GLU A 165 35.79 -30.50 -19.30
C GLU A 165 36.41 -30.11 -20.66
N GLU A 166 37.16 -31.03 -21.26
CA GLU A 166 37.65 -30.86 -22.63
C GLU A 166 36.48 -30.70 -23.62
N GLY A 167 36.61 -29.78 -24.56
CA GLY A 167 35.58 -29.44 -25.54
C GLY A 167 34.58 -28.35 -25.08
N MET A 168 34.66 -27.86 -23.84
CA MET A 168 33.81 -26.76 -23.39
C MET A 168 34.22 -25.43 -24.04
N GLU A 169 33.25 -24.68 -24.57
CA GLU A 169 33.48 -23.29 -25.00
C GLU A 169 33.43 -22.38 -23.77
N VAL A 170 34.47 -21.61 -23.51
CA VAL A 170 34.60 -20.76 -22.33
C VAL A 170 35.08 -19.35 -22.68
N ILE A 171 34.70 -18.38 -21.86
CA ILE A 171 35.31 -17.05 -21.79
C ILE A 171 36.11 -17.00 -20.49
N ILE A 172 37.40 -16.73 -20.61
CA ILE A 172 38.29 -16.53 -19.47
C ILE A 172 38.65 -15.05 -19.32
N TRP A 173 38.77 -14.59 -18.09
CA TRP A 173 39.24 -13.24 -17.78
C TRP A 173 40.49 -13.32 -16.92
N GLY A 174 41.52 -12.56 -17.27
CA GLY A 174 42.81 -12.62 -16.62
C GLY A 174 43.87 -11.80 -17.34
N TYR A 175 45.13 -12.07 -17.04
CA TYR A 175 46.26 -11.35 -17.61
C TYR A 175 47.42 -12.30 -17.94
N PRO A 176 48.26 -12.00 -18.94
CA PRO A 176 49.46 -12.76 -19.21
C PRO A 176 50.48 -12.64 -18.07
N ASN A 177 51.13 -13.75 -17.73
CA ASN A 177 52.13 -13.83 -16.68
C ASN A 177 53.25 -14.80 -17.06
N VAL A 178 54.49 -14.39 -16.84
CA VAL A 178 55.70 -15.19 -17.07
C VAL A 178 56.21 -15.76 -15.75
N TYR A 179 56.32 -17.09 -15.68
CA TYR A 179 56.77 -17.79 -14.47
C TYR A 179 58.29 -17.66 -14.29
N ARG A 180 58.72 -16.89 -13.27
CA ARG A 180 60.14 -16.53 -13.04
C ARG A 180 61.13 -17.70 -13.17
N PRO A 181 60.91 -18.89 -12.58
CA PRO A 181 61.91 -19.97 -12.62
C PRO A 181 62.08 -20.65 -13.99
N SER A 182 61.07 -20.60 -14.86
CA SER A 182 61.09 -21.35 -16.14
C SER A 182 60.99 -20.47 -17.38
N GLY A 183 60.67 -19.17 -17.22
CA GLY A 183 60.41 -18.26 -18.33
C GLY A 183 59.15 -18.59 -19.15
N ARG A 184 58.38 -19.63 -18.78
CA ARG A 184 57.15 -19.99 -19.49
C ARG A 184 56.08 -18.92 -19.29
N MET A 185 55.49 -18.49 -20.39
CA MET A 185 54.33 -17.61 -20.40
C MET A 185 53.05 -18.43 -20.24
N SER A 186 52.16 -17.95 -19.39
CA SER A 186 50.83 -18.50 -19.19
C SER A 186 49.85 -17.36 -18.97
N PHE A 187 48.58 -17.58 -19.26
CA PHE A 187 47.53 -16.63 -18.93
C PHE A 187 47.02 -16.93 -17.51
N GLN A 188 47.25 -16.02 -16.57
CA GLN A 188 46.72 -16.13 -15.22
C GLN A 188 45.24 -15.76 -15.25
N THR A 189 44.39 -16.77 -15.24
CA THR A 189 42.95 -16.63 -15.23
C THR A 189 42.49 -16.31 -13.82
N LYS A 190 41.73 -15.21 -13.67
CA LYS A 190 40.99 -14.88 -12.45
C LYS A 190 39.62 -15.53 -12.43
N LEU A 191 39.05 -15.79 -13.61
CA LEU A 191 37.65 -16.12 -13.74
C LEU A 191 37.33 -16.84 -15.04
N ILE A 192 36.46 -17.84 -14.95
CA ILE A 192 35.99 -18.62 -16.10
C ILE A 192 34.47 -18.52 -16.23
N GLU A 193 33.96 -18.40 -17.46
CA GLU A 193 32.54 -18.37 -17.85
C GLU A 193 32.33 -19.42 -18.94
N VAL A 194 31.39 -20.35 -18.75
CA VAL A 194 31.04 -21.28 -19.83
C VAL A 194 30.11 -20.60 -20.83
N VAL A 195 30.36 -20.82 -22.10
CA VAL A 195 29.56 -20.31 -23.21
C VAL A 195 28.72 -21.47 -23.77
N GLY A 196 27.40 -21.30 -23.76
CA GLY A 196 26.46 -22.24 -24.36
C GLY A 196 25.29 -22.59 -23.43
N GLU A 197 24.06 -22.43 -23.92
CA GLU A 197 22.82 -22.70 -23.16
C GLU A 197 22.78 -24.15 -22.63
N GLY A 198 23.30 -25.12 -23.38
CA GLY A 198 23.33 -26.53 -22.97
C GLY A 198 24.21 -26.81 -21.75
N ALA A 199 25.38 -26.15 -21.65
CA ALA A 199 26.28 -26.33 -20.52
C ALA A 199 25.77 -25.62 -19.26
N LEU A 200 25.21 -24.41 -19.41
CA LEU A 200 24.55 -23.70 -18.31
C LEU A 200 23.34 -24.48 -17.77
N LYS A 201 22.57 -25.11 -18.65
CA LYS A 201 21.44 -25.95 -18.27
C LYS A 201 21.89 -27.23 -17.54
N LYS A 202 22.93 -27.92 -18.04
CA LYS A 202 23.51 -29.09 -17.36
C LYS A 202 23.98 -28.72 -15.95
N ALA A 203 24.74 -27.63 -15.80
CA ALA A 203 25.20 -27.14 -14.50
C ALA A 203 24.04 -26.80 -13.54
N TYR A 204 22.99 -26.16 -14.06
CA TYR A 204 21.77 -25.88 -13.31
C TYR A 204 21.09 -27.18 -12.83
N ASP A 205 20.88 -28.15 -13.72
CA ASP A 205 20.18 -29.40 -13.41
C ASP A 205 20.98 -30.26 -12.41
N ASP A 206 22.30 -30.29 -12.54
CA ASP A 206 23.19 -31.00 -11.61
C ASP A 206 23.19 -30.37 -10.23
N LEU A 207 23.28 -29.03 -10.15
CA LEU A 207 23.19 -28.32 -8.89
C LEU A 207 21.80 -28.44 -8.25
N LYS A 208 20.75 -28.37 -9.05
CA LYS A 208 19.37 -28.59 -8.58
C LYS A 208 19.24 -29.96 -7.93
N ARG A 209 19.69 -31.02 -8.62
CA ARG A 209 19.62 -32.40 -8.13
C ARG A 209 20.39 -32.57 -6.81
N LYS A 210 21.58 -31.96 -6.71
CA LYS A 210 22.38 -31.96 -5.47
C LYS A 210 21.63 -31.31 -4.30
N LEU A 211 21.12 -30.09 -4.47
CA LEU A 211 20.45 -29.34 -3.40
C LEU A 211 19.07 -29.90 -3.05
N GLU A 212 18.39 -30.53 -4.01
CA GLU A 212 17.14 -31.25 -3.80
C GLU A 212 17.35 -32.52 -2.98
N ALA A 213 18.41 -33.28 -3.26
CA ALA A 213 18.79 -34.44 -2.45
C ALA A 213 19.14 -34.08 -1.00
N GLU A 214 19.69 -32.88 -0.76
CA GLU A 214 19.92 -32.32 0.57
C GLU A 214 18.65 -31.75 1.24
N GLY A 215 17.52 -31.71 0.52
CA GLY A 215 16.23 -31.24 1.04
C GLY A 215 16.13 -29.72 1.20
N LEU A 216 16.94 -28.92 0.49
CA LEU A 216 16.90 -27.46 0.62
C LEU A 216 15.62 -26.82 0.07
N PHE A 217 14.94 -27.51 -0.84
CA PHE A 217 13.69 -27.03 -1.46
C PHE A 217 12.43 -27.59 -0.78
N ALA A 218 12.59 -28.38 0.29
CA ALA A 218 11.50 -29.06 0.96
C ALA A 218 10.44 -28.07 1.50
N PRO A 219 9.15 -28.28 1.22
CA PRO A 219 8.09 -27.35 1.64
C PRO A 219 8.01 -27.20 3.16
N GLU A 220 8.43 -28.21 3.93
CA GLU A 220 8.44 -28.19 5.40
C GLU A 220 9.46 -27.19 5.97
N ARG A 221 10.47 -26.79 5.18
CA ARG A 221 11.45 -25.75 5.58
C ARG A 221 10.92 -24.34 5.33
N LYS A 222 9.91 -24.21 4.46
CA LYS A 222 9.40 -22.91 4.03
C LYS A 222 8.54 -22.28 5.12
N LYS A 223 8.78 -21.00 5.36
CA LYS A 223 8.13 -20.18 6.38
C LYS A 223 6.93 -19.49 5.79
N LYS A 224 5.84 -19.43 6.55
CA LYS A 224 4.70 -18.60 6.16
C LYS A 224 5.10 -17.13 6.27
N ILE A 225 4.89 -16.37 5.20
CA ILE A 225 5.00 -14.90 5.23
C ILE A 225 3.82 -14.36 6.05
N PRO A 226 4.06 -13.42 6.99
CA PRO A 226 2.98 -12.83 7.78
C PRO A 226 1.92 -12.18 6.90
N ASP A 227 0.65 -12.50 7.16
CA ASP A 227 -0.47 -12.02 6.35
C ASP A 227 -0.50 -10.47 6.29
N PHE A 228 -0.19 -9.79 7.41
CA PHE A 228 -0.10 -8.31 7.50
C PHE A 228 1.33 -7.83 7.70
N SER A 229 2.18 -8.06 6.70
CA SER A 229 3.57 -7.59 6.75
C SER A 229 3.62 -6.05 6.70
N HIS A 230 4.50 -5.42 7.49
CA HIS A 230 4.72 -3.97 7.51
C HIS A 230 6.19 -3.61 7.26
N LYS A 231 7.11 -4.37 7.84
CA LYS A 231 8.55 -4.12 7.77
C LYS A 231 9.18 -5.04 6.74
N ILE A 232 9.48 -4.50 5.57
CA ILE A 232 9.97 -5.26 4.42
C ILE A 232 11.44 -4.91 4.16
N GLY A 233 12.30 -5.93 4.08
CA GLY A 233 13.67 -5.76 3.56
C GLY A 233 13.67 -5.95 2.06
N LEU A 234 14.03 -4.93 1.27
CA LEU A 234 14.07 -5.01 -0.19
C LEU A 234 15.52 -5.14 -0.68
N ILE A 235 15.81 -6.20 -1.41
CA ILE A 235 17.10 -6.42 -2.06
C ILE A 235 16.91 -6.31 -3.57
N THR A 236 17.46 -5.26 -4.17
CA THR A 236 17.53 -5.10 -5.63
C THR A 236 18.57 -4.03 -6.00
N SER A 237 18.78 -3.80 -7.29
CA SER A 237 19.67 -2.75 -7.79
C SER A 237 19.01 -1.39 -7.68
N HIS A 238 19.71 -0.41 -7.13
CA HIS A 238 19.21 0.97 -7.00
C HIS A 238 18.91 1.62 -8.36
N GLN A 239 19.65 1.22 -9.40
CA GLN A 239 19.46 1.74 -10.77
C GLN A 239 18.41 0.95 -11.58
N GLY A 240 17.86 -0.14 -11.03
CA GLY A 240 16.91 -1.01 -11.73
C GLY A 240 15.46 -0.56 -11.62
N ALA A 241 14.67 -0.76 -12.68
CA ALA A 241 13.23 -0.46 -12.70
C ALA A 241 12.43 -1.24 -11.64
N ALA A 242 12.95 -2.41 -11.21
CA ALA A 242 12.29 -3.29 -10.24
C ALA A 242 11.96 -2.62 -8.90
N ILE A 243 12.75 -1.64 -8.44
CA ILE A 243 12.44 -0.89 -7.21
C ILE A 243 11.18 -0.03 -7.39
N GLY A 244 11.02 0.59 -8.56
CA GLY A 244 9.85 1.39 -8.91
C GLY A 244 8.62 0.50 -9.09
N ASP A 245 8.77 -0.62 -9.79
CA ASP A 245 7.69 -1.59 -9.99
C ASP A 245 7.20 -2.16 -8.65
N PHE A 246 8.10 -2.48 -7.72
CA PHE A 246 7.73 -2.98 -6.40
C PHE A 246 7.07 -1.89 -5.54
N THR A 247 7.69 -0.71 -5.45
CA THR A 247 7.20 0.37 -4.56
C THR A 247 5.90 1.00 -5.03
N SER A 248 5.68 1.16 -6.34
CA SER A 248 4.44 1.69 -6.91
C SER A 248 3.22 0.81 -6.65
N ASN A 249 3.42 -0.52 -6.53
CA ASN A 249 2.34 -1.49 -6.31
C ASN A 249 2.09 -1.83 -4.83
N LEU A 250 2.90 -1.31 -3.89
CA LEU A 250 2.71 -1.54 -2.46
C LEU A 250 1.53 -0.75 -1.86
N GLY A 251 0.92 0.20 -2.58
CA GLY A 251 -0.19 0.99 -2.06
C GLY A 251 0.16 1.84 -0.82
N SER A 252 -0.85 2.42 -0.19
CA SER A 252 -0.68 3.38 0.92
C SER A 252 -0.99 2.78 2.30
N TYR A 253 -0.55 1.55 2.57
CA TYR A 253 -0.77 0.86 3.85
C TYR A 253 0.29 1.14 4.93
N GLY A 254 1.23 2.06 4.68
CA GLY A 254 2.22 2.47 5.69
C GLY A 254 3.43 1.54 5.83
N PHE A 255 3.81 0.85 4.75
CA PHE A 255 4.98 -0.05 4.73
C PHE A 255 6.29 0.67 5.09
N GLN A 256 7.11 0.00 5.88
CA GLN A 256 8.47 0.40 6.21
C GLN A 256 9.46 -0.42 5.39
N ILE A 257 9.90 0.14 4.27
CA ILE A 257 10.83 -0.53 3.36
C ILE A 257 12.27 -0.20 3.77
N LYS A 258 13.04 -1.23 4.09
CA LYS A 258 14.49 -1.14 4.28
C LYS A 258 15.17 -1.64 3.03
N PHE A 259 15.69 -0.72 2.23
CA PHE A 259 16.37 -1.04 0.98
C PHE A 259 17.85 -1.40 1.24
N PHE A 260 18.34 -2.44 0.57
CA PHE A 260 19.74 -2.78 0.48
C PHE A 260 20.14 -2.87 -0.99
N ASP A 261 20.98 -1.94 -1.43
CA ASP A 261 21.48 -1.92 -2.80
C ASP A 261 22.36 -3.12 -3.08
N SER A 262 21.98 -3.92 -4.07
CA SER A 262 22.72 -5.09 -4.51
C SER A 262 22.67 -5.19 -6.02
N ARG A 263 23.80 -5.55 -6.63
CA ARG A 263 23.77 -6.05 -8.01
C ARG A 263 22.89 -7.30 -8.07
N VAL A 264 22.12 -7.39 -9.14
CA VAL A 264 21.20 -8.51 -9.40
C VAL A 264 21.60 -9.30 -10.65
N GLU A 265 22.68 -8.90 -11.32
CA GLU A 265 23.23 -9.56 -12.50
C GLU A 265 24.76 -9.56 -12.46
N GLY A 266 25.36 -10.53 -13.14
CA GLY A 266 26.79 -10.73 -13.16
C GLY A 266 27.34 -11.33 -11.86
N LYS A 267 28.63 -11.63 -11.85
CA LYS A 267 29.25 -12.45 -10.79
C LYS A 267 29.30 -11.78 -9.43
N GLN A 268 29.49 -10.46 -9.43
CA GLN A 268 29.55 -9.70 -8.19
C GLN A 268 28.18 -9.60 -7.50
N ALA A 269 27.07 -9.89 -8.21
CA ALA A 269 25.76 -10.01 -7.61
C ALA A 269 25.69 -11.14 -6.58
N VAL A 270 26.37 -12.27 -6.80
CA VAL A 270 26.38 -13.39 -5.83
C VAL A 270 26.89 -12.93 -4.47
N PHE A 271 27.98 -12.17 -4.46
CA PHE A 271 28.57 -11.63 -3.24
C PHE A 271 27.66 -10.59 -2.58
N ASP A 272 27.14 -9.64 -3.36
CA ASP A 272 26.29 -8.56 -2.85
C ASP A 272 24.97 -9.09 -2.29
N LEU A 273 24.32 -10.02 -2.98
CA LEU A 273 23.07 -10.66 -2.56
C LEU A 273 23.25 -11.46 -1.26
N THR A 274 24.30 -12.29 -1.20
CA THR A 274 24.62 -13.06 0.02
C THR A 274 24.93 -12.12 1.19
N LYS A 275 25.66 -11.02 0.93
CA LYS A 275 25.96 -10.01 1.94
C LYS A 275 24.69 -9.30 2.42
N ALA A 276 23.77 -8.95 1.52
CA ALA A 276 22.51 -8.30 1.85
C ALA A 276 21.64 -9.19 2.74
N LEU A 277 21.49 -10.47 2.38
CA LEU A 277 20.74 -11.46 3.17
C LEU A 277 21.32 -11.63 4.59
N LYS A 278 22.65 -11.79 4.69
CA LYS A 278 23.34 -11.86 6.00
C LYS A 278 23.15 -10.60 6.81
N TRP A 279 23.23 -9.43 6.16
CA TRP A 279 23.08 -8.15 6.82
C TRP A 279 21.68 -7.98 7.40
N PHE A 280 20.63 -8.30 6.66
CA PHE A 280 19.25 -8.22 7.17
C PHE A 280 19.01 -9.19 8.32
N ASN A 281 19.39 -10.46 8.16
CA ASN A 281 19.24 -11.47 9.20
C ASN A 281 19.99 -11.11 10.50
N LYS A 282 21.12 -10.40 10.40
CA LYS A 282 21.93 -10.00 11.56
C LYS A 282 21.45 -8.69 12.21
N ASN A 283 21.17 -7.67 11.41
CA ASN A 283 20.95 -6.31 11.92
C ASN A 283 19.47 -5.97 12.13
N ILE A 284 18.55 -6.59 11.39
CA ILE A 284 17.12 -6.31 11.46
C ILE A 284 16.32 -7.63 11.52
N PRO A 285 16.48 -8.44 12.59
CA PRO A 285 15.74 -9.69 12.73
C PRO A 285 14.22 -9.48 12.89
N SER A 286 13.77 -8.24 13.14
CA SER A 286 12.35 -7.87 13.25
C SER A 286 11.68 -7.54 11.92
N LEU A 287 12.27 -7.90 10.78
CA LEU A 287 11.61 -7.80 9.48
C LEU A 287 10.54 -8.89 9.36
N ASP A 288 9.43 -8.55 8.73
CA ASP A 288 8.33 -9.49 8.49
C ASP A 288 8.65 -10.38 7.27
N ALA A 289 9.27 -9.79 6.25
CA ALA A 289 9.77 -10.50 5.08
C ALA A 289 10.97 -9.78 4.44
N ILE A 290 11.82 -10.56 3.76
CA ILE A 290 12.81 -10.05 2.81
C ILE A 290 12.29 -10.33 1.41
N VAL A 291 12.17 -9.28 0.61
CA VAL A 291 11.77 -9.34 -0.78
C VAL A 291 13.02 -9.22 -1.65
N LEU A 292 13.31 -10.29 -2.38
CA LEU A 292 14.40 -10.36 -3.34
C LEU A 292 13.81 -10.24 -4.74
N VAL A 293 14.06 -9.11 -5.42
CA VAL A 293 13.45 -8.84 -6.73
C VAL A 293 14.48 -8.49 -7.77
N ARG A 294 14.17 -8.91 -8.99
CA ARG A 294 14.97 -8.64 -10.18
C ARG A 294 14.03 -8.28 -11.33
N GLY A 295 14.41 -7.29 -12.13
CA GLY A 295 13.74 -6.96 -13.39
C GLY A 295 13.93 -8.04 -14.47
N GLY A 296 13.44 -7.78 -15.68
CA GLY A 296 13.63 -8.67 -16.82
C GLY A 296 15.08 -8.77 -17.30
N GLY A 297 15.39 -9.82 -18.07
CA GLY A 297 16.65 -10.03 -18.78
C GLY A 297 16.88 -11.50 -19.17
N SER A 298 17.99 -11.81 -19.84
CA SER A 298 18.24 -13.13 -20.44
C SER A 298 18.49 -14.25 -19.40
N PHE A 299 18.44 -15.51 -19.83
CA PHE A 299 18.78 -16.65 -18.96
C PHE A 299 20.20 -16.54 -18.36
N GLU A 300 21.17 -15.97 -19.10
CA GLU A 300 22.54 -15.81 -18.61
C GLU A 300 22.63 -14.87 -17.41
N SER A 301 21.79 -13.85 -17.38
CA SER A 301 21.75 -12.90 -16.27
C SER A 301 21.16 -13.49 -14.98
N LEU A 302 20.42 -14.61 -15.05
CA LEU A 302 19.93 -15.36 -13.88
C LEU A 302 21.01 -16.20 -13.19
N GLN A 303 22.19 -16.36 -13.79
CA GLN A 303 23.23 -17.24 -13.25
C GLN A 303 23.68 -16.85 -11.83
N ALA A 304 23.61 -15.56 -11.47
CA ALA A 304 23.88 -15.13 -10.10
C ALA A 304 22.96 -15.78 -9.06
N PHE A 305 21.71 -16.08 -9.44
CA PHE A 305 20.70 -16.72 -8.60
C PHE A 305 20.78 -18.25 -8.58
N ASN A 306 21.61 -18.84 -9.45
CA ASN A 306 21.82 -20.28 -9.58
C ASN A 306 23.16 -20.72 -8.97
N THR A 307 23.57 -20.08 -7.88
CA THR A 307 24.81 -20.40 -7.17
C THR A 307 24.53 -21.07 -5.83
N GLU A 308 25.31 -22.10 -5.50
CA GLU A 308 25.14 -22.87 -4.26
C GLU A 308 25.20 -21.98 -3.01
N SER A 309 26.12 -21.01 -2.98
CA SER A 309 26.30 -20.09 -1.85
C SER A 309 25.06 -19.26 -1.56
N LEU A 310 24.44 -18.68 -2.60
CA LEU A 310 23.24 -17.89 -2.44
C LEU A 310 22.03 -18.75 -2.05
N VAL A 311 21.85 -19.90 -2.71
CA VAL A 311 20.73 -20.81 -2.43
C VAL A 311 20.74 -21.28 -0.98
N ARG A 312 21.92 -21.63 -0.47
CA ARG A 312 22.11 -22.00 0.95
C ARG A 312 21.81 -20.83 1.88
N GLU A 313 22.18 -19.61 1.53
CA GLU A 313 21.88 -18.43 2.35
C GLU A 313 20.38 -18.14 2.39
N VAL A 314 19.68 -18.27 1.25
CA VAL A 314 18.22 -18.13 1.17
C VAL A 314 17.53 -19.19 2.05
N ALA A 315 17.87 -20.46 1.87
CA ALA A 315 17.26 -21.58 2.61
C ALA A 315 17.54 -21.57 4.13
N ASN A 316 18.57 -20.85 4.57
CA ASN A 316 18.96 -20.73 5.98
C ASN A 316 18.59 -19.37 6.60
N SER A 317 17.99 -18.46 5.83
CA SER A 317 17.51 -17.17 6.35
C SER A 317 16.55 -17.38 7.50
N LYS A 318 16.66 -16.57 8.57
CA LYS A 318 15.72 -16.58 9.72
C LYS A 318 14.43 -15.86 9.39
N ILE A 319 14.51 -14.80 8.59
CA ILE A 319 13.38 -14.00 8.10
C ILE A 319 12.81 -14.66 6.84
N PRO A 320 11.47 -14.72 6.66
CA PRO A 320 10.85 -15.25 5.45
C PRO A 320 11.31 -14.51 4.19
N ILE A 321 11.66 -15.23 3.13
CA ILE A 321 12.10 -14.68 1.86
C ILE A 321 11.02 -14.88 0.79
N LEU A 322 10.63 -13.76 0.17
CA LEU A 322 9.81 -13.73 -1.02
C LEU A 322 10.67 -13.40 -2.24
N ALA A 323 10.72 -14.30 -3.20
CA ALA A 323 11.53 -14.15 -4.41
C ALA A 323 10.65 -13.78 -5.61
N GLY A 324 10.84 -12.58 -6.15
CA GLY A 324 10.26 -12.09 -7.40
C GLY A 324 11.32 -11.98 -8.50
N ILE A 325 11.88 -13.12 -8.91
CA ILE A 325 13.05 -13.21 -9.80
C ILE A 325 12.63 -13.91 -11.11
N GLY A 326 12.34 -13.13 -12.16
CA GLY A 326 12.17 -13.64 -13.53
C GLY A 326 10.86 -14.37 -13.85
N HIS A 327 10.65 -14.71 -15.12
CA HIS A 327 9.40 -15.28 -15.65
C HIS A 327 9.28 -16.80 -15.44
N GLU A 328 8.05 -17.32 -15.49
CA GLU A 328 7.67 -18.70 -15.14
C GLU A 328 8.46 -19.83 -15.83
N LYS A 329 9.11 -19.57 -16.98
CA LYS A 329 9.87 -20.57 -17.73
C LYS A 329 11.30 -20.78 -17.21
N ASP A 330 11.89 -19.80 -16.52
CA ASP A 330 13.31 -19.81 -16.11
C ASP A 330 13.44 -19.63 -14.59
N ILE A 331 12.96 -20.61 -13.83
CA ILE A 331 12.96 -20.55 -12.37
C ILE A 331 14.38 -20.68 -11.82
N SER A 332 14.85 -19.68 -11.09
CA SER A 332 16.15 -19.74 -10.42
C SER A 332 16.15 -20.66 -9.18
N LEU A 333 17.30 -21.26 -8.86
CA LEU A 333 17.44 -22.11 -7.67
C LEU A 333 17.21 -21.33 -6.38
N ALA A 334 17.62 -20.06 -6.33
CA ALA A 334 17.34 -19.19 -5.19
C ALA A 334 15.84 -18.96 -5.01
N ALA A 335 15.07 -18.83 -6.10
CA ALA A 335 13.62 -18.72 -6.04
C ALA A 335 12.95 -20.02 -5.56
N LEU A 336 13.48 -21.19 -5.94
CA LEU A 336 13.00 -22.48 -5.43
C LEU A 336 13.24 -22.64 -3.92
N ALA A 337 14.39 -22.16 -3.42
CA ALA A 337 14.73 -22.18 -2.01
C ALA A 337 13.98 -21.12 -1.18
N ALA A 338 13.45 -20.08 -1.81
CA ALA A 338 12.67 -19.06 -1.11
C ALA A 338 11.38 -19.63 -0.53
N ASP A 339 10.90 -18.99 0.53
CA ASP A 339 9.69 -19.40 1.24
C ASP A 339 8.44 -19.19 0.38
N LYS A 340 8.43 -18.13 -0.43
CA LYS A 340 7.43 -17.89 -1.46
C LYS A 340 8.10 -17.41 -2.74
N MET A 341 7.69 -18.00 -3.86
CA MET A 341 8.12 -17.60 -5.20
C MET A 341 6.97 -16.93 -5.94
N VAL A 342 7.31 -15.84 -6.64
CA VAL A 342 6.42 -15.12 -7.56
C VAL A 342 7.21 -14.73 -8.82
N SER A 343 6.50 -14.52 -9.93
CA SER A 343 7.13 -14.38 -11.25
C SER A 343 7.62 -12.97 -11.58
N THR A 344 7.30 -11.95 -10.78
CA THR A 344 7.67 -10.55 -11.10
C THR A 344 7.85 -9.71 -9.84
N PRO A 345 8.59 -8.57 -9.93
CA PRO A 345 8.59 -7.56 -8.87
C PRO A 345 7.19 -7.06 -8.52
N THR A 346 6.32 -6.90 -9.53
CA THR A 346 4.91 -6.55 -9.33
C THR A 346 4.15 -7.63 -8.56
N GLY A 347 4.33 -8.90 -8.92
CA GLY A 347 3.73 -10.04 -8.20
C GLY A 347 4.21 -10.11 -6.75
N ALA A 348 5.44 -9.69 -6.48
CA ALA A 348 5.96 -9.59 -5.12
C ALA A 348 5.24 -8.51 -4.29
N ALA A 349 4.96 -7.35 -4.89
CA ALA A 349 4.18 -6.31 -4.23
C ALA A 349 2.75 -6.80 -3.96
N VAL A 350 2.09 -7.38 -4.96
CA VAL A 350 0.71 -7.89 -4.85
C VAL A 350 0.58 -8.98 -3.77
N GLU A 351 1.55 -9.91 -3.69
CA GLU A 351 1.51 -10.93 -2.64
C GLU A 351 1.63 -10.33 -1.23
N ILE A 352 2.42 -9.26 -1.07
CA ILE A 352 2.56 -8.54 0.19
C ILE A 352 1.31 -7.70 0.53
N THR A 353 0.65 -7.10 -0.47
CA THR A 353 -0.56 -6.27 -0.25
C THR A 353 -1.85 -7.07 -0.17
N LYS A 354 -1.88 -8.32 -0.64
CA LYS A 354 -3.09 -9.12 -0.75
C LYS A 354 -3.99 -9.07 0.50
N SER A 355 -3.43 -9.34 1.68
CA SER A 355 -4.24 -9.35 2.92
C SER A 355 -4.67 -7.94 3.33
N TRP A 356 -3.89 -6.91 2.99
CA TRP A 356 -4.25 -5.51 3.21
C TRP A 356 -5.43 -5.10 2.33
N ASP A 357 -5.39 -5.46 1.05
CA ASP A 357 -6.48 -5.20 0.10
C ASP A 357 -7.77 -5.92 0.51
N GLU A 358 -7.67 -7.19 0.92
CA GLU A 358 -8.81 -7.95 1.45
C GLU A 358 -9.38 -7.34 2.74
N ALA A 359 -8.53 -6.85 3.64
CA ALA A 359 -8.97 -6.21 4.87
C ALA A 359 -9.64 -4.86 4.60
N ALA A 360 -9.08 -4.04 3.70
CA ALA A 360 -9.68 -2.78 3.27
C ALA A 360 -11.08 -3.00 2.67
N GLY A 361 -11.22 -3.99 1.78
CA GLY A 361 -12.52 -4.34 1.21
C GLY A 361 -13.57 -4.76 2.25
N LYS A 362 -13.16 -5.48 3.30
CA LYS A 362 -14.05 -5.85 4.42
C LYS A 362 -14.47 -4.65 5.27
N VAL A 363 -13.58 -3.68 5.47
CA VAL A 363 -13.90 -2.43 6.19
C VAL A 363 -14.92 -1.63 5.38
N ASP A 364 -14.71 -1.47 4.08
CA ASP A 364 -15.64 -0.76 3.19
C ASP A 364 -17.03 -1.43 3.16
N GLU A 365 -17.06 -2.77 3.13
CA GLU A 365 -18.30 -3.52 3.20
C GLU A 365 -19.02 -3.32 4.54
N ALA A 366 -18.28 -3.41 5.66
CA ALA A 366 -18.83 -3.16 6.98
C ALA A 366 -19.38 -1.73 7.13
N GLU A 367 -18.69 -0.73 6.58
CA GLU A 367 -19.15 0.65 6.55
C GLU A 367 -20.45 0.80 5.76
N ARG A 368 -20.52 0.26 4.54
CA ARG A 368 -21.74 0.28 3.72
C ARG A 368 -22.92 -0.38 4.44
N ASN A 369 -22.68 -1.53 5.06
CA ASN A 369 -23.70 -2.25 5.82
C ASN A 369 -24.19 -1.41 7.01
N LEU A 370 -23.27 -0.82 7.78
CA LEU A 370 -23.60 0.04 8.92
C LEU A 370 -24.44 1.24 8.49
N LEU A 371 -24.05 1.95 7.42
CA LEU A 371 -24.80 3.08 6.89
C LEU A 371 -26.18 2.68 6.39
N GLY A 372 -26.30 1.49 5.78
CA GLY A 372 -27.58 0.90 5.39
C GLY A 372 -28.50 0.66 6.59
N TYR A 373 -27.99 0.01 7.64
CA TYR A 373 -28.75 -0.24 8.88
C TYR A 373 -29.18 1.06 9.57
N LEU A 374 -28.27 2.05 9.67
CA LEU A 374 -28.60 3.36 10.25
C LEU A 374 -29.72 4.05 9.46
N SER A 375 -29.65 4.02 8.13
CA SER A 375 -30.68 4.61 7.26
C SER A 375 -32.04 3.95 7.47
N GLU A 376 -32.08 2.62 7.58
CA GLU A 376 -33.31 1.88 7.86
C GLU A 376 -33.90 2.23 9.23
N VAL A 377 -33.05 2.33 10.25
CA VAL A 377 -33.47 2.73 11.61
C VAL A 377 -34.06 4.14 11.59
N PHE A 378 -33.40 5.11 10.93
CA PHE A 378 -33.93 6.47 10.80
C PHE A 378 -35.28 6.51 10.10
N GLU A 379 -35.47 5.73 9.04
CA GLU A 379 -36.73 5.70 8.31
C GLU A 379 -37.85 5.08 9.17
N ARG A 380 -37.57 4.02 9.94
CA ARG A 380 -38.51 3.45 10.92
C ARG A 380 -38.91 4.47 11.99
N PHE A 381 -37.95 5.23 12.54
CA PHE A 381 -38.25 6.29 13.51
C PHE A 381 -39.12 7.39 12.90
N LYS A 382 -38.83 7.82 11.66
CA LYS A 382 -39.62 8.83 10.94
C LYS A 382 -41.04 8.37 10.69
N GLN A 383 -41.23 7.11 10.29
CA GLN A 383 -42.55 6.51 10.11
C GLN A 383 -43.32 6.40 11.43
N ALA A 384 -42.67 5.94 12.51
CA ALA A 384 -43.29 5.87 13.84
C ALA A 384 -43.72 7.25 14.34
N LYS A 385 -42.86 8.27 14.19
CA LYS A 385 -43.18 9.66 14.53
C LYS A 385 -44.39 10.17 13.75
N THR A 386 -44.40 9.96 12.44
CA THR A 386 -45.52 10.39 11.57
C THR A 386 -46.83 9.69 11.97
N LYS A 387 -46.76 8.39 12.29
CA LYS A 387 -47.92 7.62 12.74
C LYS A 387 -48.46 8.16 14.06
N ILE A 388 -47.61 8.38 15.06
CA ILE A 388 -48.00 8.96 16.35
C ILE A 388 -48.64 10.33 16.16
N HIS A 389 -48.04 11.19 15.35
CA HIS A 389 -48.57 12.53 15.08
C HIS A 389 -49.99 12.46 14.47
N ARG A 390 -50.17 11.61 13.45
CA ARG A 390 -51.47 11.44 12.79
C ARG A 390 -52.54 10.88 13.74
N GLU A 391 -52.20 9.90 14.58
CA GLU A 391 -53.17 9.37 15.54
C GLU A 391 -53.49 10.38 16.66
N ALA A 392 -52.52 11.18 17.10
CA ALA A 392 -52.75 12.28 18.05
C ALA A 392 -53.67 13.36 17.47
N GLU A 393 -53.49 13.75 16.20
CA GLU A 393 -54.37 14.69 15.51
C GLU A 393 -55.81 14.16 15.43
N LYS A 394 -56.00 12.88 15.07
CA LYS A 394 -57.33 12.26 15.03
C LYS A 394 -58.01 12.26 16.41
N ILE A 395 -57.28 11.94 17.48
CA ILE A 395 -57.81 12.00 18.84
C ILE A 395 -58.22 13.43 19.19
N GLY A 396 -57.37 14.42 18.86
CA GLY A 396 -57.69 15.84 19.06
C GLY A 396 -58.97 16.25 18.34
N GLN A 397 -59.12 15.88 17.06
CA GLN A 397 -60.33 16.14 16.28
C GLN A 397 -61.56 15.44 16.86
N ALA A 398 -61.43 14.18 17.30
CA ALA A 398 -62.53 13.43 17.91
C ALA A 398 -63.00 14.05 19.23
N ILE A 399 -62.08 14.57 20.05
CA ILE A 399 -62.39 15.30 21.29
C ILE A 399 -63.12 16.60 20.97
N LEU A 400 -62.64 17.39 20.00
CA LEU A 400 -63.29 18.64 19.58
C LEU A 400 -64.71 18.38 19.06
N TYR A 401 -64.88 17.40 18.17
CA TYR A 401 -66.18 16.99 17.65
C TYR A 401 -67.14 16.54 18.77
N SER A 402 -66.65 15.72 19.70
CA SER A 402 -67.45 15.26 20.84
C SER A 402 -67.89 16.41 21.73
N ARG A 403 -67.00 17.39 21.99
CA ARG A 403 -67.30 18.60 22.76
C ARG A 403 -68.39 19.44 22.09
N GLU A 404 -68.31 19.64 20.78
CA GLU A 404 -69.35 20.36 20.02
C GLU A 404 -70.69 19.63 20.05
N LYS A 405 -70.67 18.30 19.91
CA LYS A 405 -71.88 17.46 19.98
C LYS A 405 -72.54 17.49 21.35
N ILE A 406 -71.75 17.44 22.43
CA ILE A 406 -72.27 17.57 23.80
C ILE A 406 -72.86 18.97 24.02
N SER A 407 -72.18 20.03 23.58
CA SER A 407 -72.64 21.41 23.72
C SER A 407 -73.96 21.65 22.98
N SER A 408 -74.05 21.21 21.72
CA SER A 408 -75.27 21.29 20.91
C SER A 408 -76.41 20.44 21.49
N PHE A 409 -76.13 19.21 21.94
CA PHE A 409 -77.12 18.37 22.63
C PHE A 409 -77.64 19.05 23.90
N SER A 410 -76.76 19.60 24.73
CA SER A 410 -77.14 20.34 25.95
C SER A 410 -78.03 21.54 25.64
N LYS A 411 -77.70 22.33 24.59
CA LYS A 411 -78.53 23.45 24.13
C LYS A 411 -79.89 22.99 23.62
N ASN A 412 -79.93 21.88 22.87
CA ASN A 412 -81.16 21.30 22.34
C ASN A 412 -82.07 20.77 23.45
N VAL A 413 -81.51 20.10 24.47
CA VAL A 413 -82.26 19.62 25.64
C VAL A 413 -82.83 20.80 26.42
N SER A 414 -82.00 21.80 26.74
CA SER A 414 -82.44 22.99 27.49
C SER A 414 -83.54 23.76 26.75
N SER A 415 -83.36 24.02 25.45
CA SER A 415 -84.38 24.71 24.65
C SER A 415 -85.66 23.90 24.45
N SER A 416 -85.57 22.56 24.33
CA SER A 416 -86.75 21.70 24.20
C SER A 416 -87.51 21.60 25.51
N PHE A 417 -86.80 21.51 26.63
CA PHE A 417 -87.39 21.53 27.97
C PHE A 417 -88.10 22.86 28.24
N SER A 418 -87.45 24.00 27.98
CA SER A 418 -88.07 25.32 28.12
C SER A 418 -89.33 25.47 27.26
N ARG A 419 -89.30 24.97 26.01
CA ARG A 419 -90.49 24.94 25.14
C ARG A 419 -91.62 24.07 25.68
N GLN A 420 -91.30 22.90 26.25
CA GLN A 420 -92.32 22.05 26.89
C GLN A 420 -92.93 22.72 28.11
N VAL A 421 -92.12 23.32 28.99
CA VAL A 421 -92.60 24.05 30.17
C VAL A 421 -93.50 25.21 29.75
N GLU A 422 -93.10 25.98 28.74
CA GLU A 422 -93.92 27.09 28.24
C GLU A 422 -95.24 26.59 27.64
N GLY A 423 -95.21 25.51 26.85
CA GLY A 423 -96.42 24.89 26.32
C GLY A 423 -97.37 24.35 27.41
N ILE A 424 -96.83 23.84 28.53
CA ILE A 424 -97.64 23.44 29.69
C ILE A 424 -98.26 24.67 30.37
N LYS A 425 -97.49 25.75 30.57
CA LYS A 425 -98.02 27.00 31.13
C LYS A 425 -99.14 27.56 30.27
N GLU A 426 -98.99 27.57 28.95
CA GLU A 426 -100.05 28.01 28.03
C GLU A 426 -101.29 27.13 28.14
N LYS A 427 -101.15 25.81 28.23
CA LYS A 427 -102.27 24.89 28.45
C LYS A 427 -102.99 25.18 29.77
N ILE A 428 -102.26 25.40 30.87
CA ILE A 428 -102.84 25.75 32.16
C ILE A 428 -103.59 27.09 32.05
N LYS A 429 -102.98 28.11 31.47
CA LYS A 429 -103.59 29.44 31.26
C LYS A 429 -104.86 29.35 30.40
N ASN A 430 -104.86 28.48 29.39
CA ASN A 430 -106.03 28.24 28.56
C ASN A 430 -107.12 27.49 29.33
N ALA A 431 -106.77 26.48 30.13
CA ALA A 431 -107.72 25.79 31.00
C ALA A 431 -108.35 26.75 32.03
N GLU A 432 -107.54 27.61 32.64
CA GLU A 432 -108.00 28.67 33.55
C GLU A 432 -108.96 29.65 32.85
N LYS A 433 -108.62 30.10 31.63
CA LYS A 433 -109.53 30.91 30.81
C LYS A 433 -110.84 30.20 30.52
N GLN A 434 -110.81 28.91 30.19
CA GLN A 434 -112.01 28.12 29.92
C GLN A 434 -112.89 27.95 31.17
N ILE A 435 -112.28 27.72 32.33
CA ILE A 435 -112.99 27.70 33.61
C ILE A 435 -113.64 29.05 33.89
N ASN A 436 -112.91 30.16 33.69
CA ASN A 436 -113.43 31.51 33.89
C ASN A 436 -114.51 31.94 32.88
N LEU A 437 -114.45 31.45 31.63
CA LEU A 437 -115.49 31.68 30.62
C LEU A 437 -116.76 30.90 30.95
N ASN A 438 -116.61 29.68 31.47
CA ASN A 438 -117.72 28.81 31.84
C ASN A 438 -118.16 28.97 33.31
N ASN A 439 -117.67 30.01 34.01
CA ASN A 439 -118.10 30.29 35.38
C ASN A 439 -119.57 30.75 35.38
N PRO A 440 -120.49 30.00 36.03
CA PRO A 440 -121.92 30.32 36.06
C PRO A 440 -122.23 31.72 36.59
N GLU A 441 -121.43 32.22 37.55
CA GLU A 441 -121.59 33.58 38.09
C GLU A 441 -121.32 34.67 37.05
N ARG A 442 -120.44 34.40 36.07
CA ARG A 442 -120.20 35.33 34.97
C ARG A 442 -121.39 35.38 34.02
N GLN A 443 -122.05 34.25 33.75
CA GLN A 443 -123.27 34.24 32.95
C GLN A 443 -124.40 35.00 33.66
N LEU A 444 -124.51 34.86 34.99
CA LEU A 444 -125.43 35.65 35.80
C LEU A 444 -125.12 37.17 35.74
N LYS A 445 -123.84 37.57 35.81
CA LYS A 445 -123.41 38.99 35.67
C LYS A 445 -123.65 39.59 34.27
N LEU A 446 -123.73 38.77 33.23
CA LEU A 446 -124.01 39.20 31.86
C LEU A 446 -125.52 39.42 31.59
N GLY A 447 -126.37 39.26 32.62
CA GLY A 447 -127.82 39.49 32.54
C GLY A 447 -128.64 38.25 32.22
N TYR A 448 -128.02 37.06 32.14
CA TYR A 448 -128.77 35.80 32.07
C TYR A 448 -129.28 35.43 33.46
N SER A 449 -130.48 34.88 33.52
CA SER A 449 -131.07 34.38 34.76
C SER A 449 -131.19 32.85 34.74
N LEU A 450 -130.98 32.23 35.90
CA LEU A 450 -131.21 30.80 36.09
C LEU A 450 -132.62 30.62 36.63
N VAL A 451 -133.52 30.09 35.81
CA VAL A 451 -134.89 29.79 36.20
C VAL A 451 -134.96 28.38 36.79
N SER A 452 -135.59 28.22 37.95
CA SER A 452 -135.80 26.94 38.61
C SER A 452 -137.24 26.77 39.08
N LEU A 453 -137.73 25.53 39.06
CA LEU A 453 -139.08 25.17 39.51
C LEU A 453 -138.90 24.06 40.57
N GLY A 454 -139.31 24.34 41.82
CA GLY A 454 -139.17 23.40 42.94
C GLY A 454 -137.73 22.92 43.19
N GLY A 455 -136.75 23.83 43.05
CA GLY A 455 -135.32 23.55 43.25
C GLY A 455 -134.60 22.87 42.09
N LYS A 456 -135.25 22.62 40.94
CA LYS A 456 -134.60 22.07 39.72
C LYS A 456 -134.52 23.13 38.62
N ILE A 457 -133.34 23.29 38.01
CA ILE A 457 -133.11 24.25 36.91
C ILE A 457 -133.93 23.85 35.68
N VAL A 458 -134.69 24.81 35.15
CA VAL A 458 -135.48 24.69 33.93
C VAL A 458 -134.57 24.98 32.73
N ARG A 459 -134.28 23.96 31.93
CA ARG A 459 -133.45 24.09 30.70
C ARG A 459 -134.26 24.11 29.41
N SER A 460 -135.58 23.93 29.49
CA SER A 460 -136.47 23.84 28.34
C SER A 460 -137.90 24.19 28.74
N VAL A 461 -138.59 24.94 27.88
CA VAL A 461 -139.99 25.37 28.07
C VAL A 461 -140.99 24.22 28.22
N LYS A 462 -140.67 23.01 27.76
CA LYS A 462 -141.54 21.82 27.92
C LYS A 462 -141.72 21.36 29.37
N ARG A 463 -140.89 21.86 30.29
CA ARG A 463 -140.89 21.45 31.71
C ARG A 463 -141.67 22.40 32.62
N VAL A 464 -142.23 23.46 32.06
CA VAL A 464 -143.03 24.44 32.77
C VAL A 464 -144.43 24.48 32.18
N ARG A 465 -145.41 24.83 33.00
CA ARG A 465 -146.81 25.04 32.60
C ARG A 465 -147.22 26.47 32.91
N VAL A 466 -148.22 26.96 32.18
CA VAL A 466 -148.84 28.26 32.48
C VAL A 466 -149.48 28.18 33.86
N GLY A 467 -149.15 29.14 34.73
CA GLY A 467 -149.53 29.21 36.14
C GLY A 467 -148.49 28.65 37.14
N ASP A 468 -147.38 28.08 36.67
CA ASP A 468 -146.31 27.64 37.58
C ASP A 468 -145.54 28.84 38.17
N GLU A 469 -145.32 28.85 39.49
CA GLU A 469 -144.38 29.78 40.15
C GLU A 469 -142.94 29.28 39.99
N VAL A 470 -142.09 30.09 39.37
CA VAL A 470 -140.66 29.82 39.19
C VAL A 470 -139.78 30.78 39.99
N ASP A 471 -138.70 30.23 40.54
CA ASP A 471 -137.65 31.00 41.17
C ASP A 471 -136.60 31.38 40.11
N ILE A 472 -136.40 32.67 39.90
CA ILE A 472 -135.44 33.24 38.96
C ILE A 472 -134.24 33.78 39.74
N LYS A 473 -133.09 33.15 39.56
CA LYS A 473 -131.83 33.61 40.16
C LYS A 473 -131.06 34.50 39.19
N VAL A 474 -130.69 35.68 39.66
CA VAL A 474 -129.86 36.67 38.96
C VAL A 474 -128.54 36.89 39.73
N SER A 475 -127.68 37.79 39.26
CA SER A 475 -126.32 37.97 39.81
C SER A 475 -126.27 38.40 41.28
N ASP A 476 -127.31 39.06 41.77
CA ASP A 476 -127.35 39.74 43.07
C ASP A 476 -128.53 39.29 43.95
N GLY A 477 -129.35 38.34 43.50
CA GLY A 477 -130.50 37.86 44.28
C GLY A 477 -131.36 36.83 43.57
N GLU A 478 -132.45 36.43 44.24
CA GLU A 478 -133.48 35.52 43.73
C GLU A 478 -134.84 36.22 43.78
N MET A 479 -135.64 36.05 42.73
CA MET A 479 -136.99 36.60 42.63
C MET A 479 -137.97 35.52 42.20
N LYS A 480 -139.23 35.64 42.62
CA LYS A 480 -140.31 34.74 42.20
C LYS A 480 -141.08 35.34 41.03
N SER A 481 -141.45 34.51 40.07
CA SER A 481 -142.27 34.91 38.94
C SER A 481 -143.26 33.81 38.56
N GLU A 482 -144.41 34.19 38.01
CA GLU A 482 -145.42 33.25 37.53
C GLU A 482 -145.42 33.22 36.01
N ILE A 483 -145.48 32.02 35.42
CA ILE A 483 -145.49 31.85 33.96
C ILE A 483 -146.88 32.14 33.42
N LYS A 484 -147.02 33.27 32.73
CA LYS A 484 -148.30 33.70 32.13
C LYS A 484 -148.55 33.10 30.75
N ASP A 485 -147.50 32.84 29.98
CA ASP A 485 -147.61 32.30 28.62
C ASP A 485 -146.32 31.57 28.20
N ILE A 486 -146.43 30.60 27.29
CA ILE A 486 -145.31 29.82 26.75
C ILE A 486 -145.35 29.91 25.22
N ILE A 487 -144.36 30.59 24.65
CA ILE A 487 -144.23 30.84 23.21
C ILE A 487 -143.44 29.72 22.52
#